data_AF-A0A9D8DXN2-F1
#
_entry.id   AF-A0A9D8DXN2-F1
#
_cell.length_a   1.000
_cell.length_b   1.000
_cell.length_c   1.000
_cell.angle_alpha   90.00
_cell.angle_beta   90.00
_cell.angle_gamma   90.00
#
_symmetry.space_group_name_H-M   'P 1'
#
loop_
_entity.id
_entity.type
_entity.pdbx_description
1 polymer ?
#
loop_
_entity_poly.entity_id
_entity_poly.type
_entity_poly.pdbx_seq_one_letter_code
_entity_poly.pdbx_strand_id
1 'polypeptide(L)'
;MAVVRPARRVRRLVHRARHAAVRTIAGGVVTITGTGSRATRALGVLTLALFALLALLGLVLSPPDAAMGEAVRLFYVHVPAALASYAGIAVLGFGSVMYLWKRSLTWDLLAAAAAEIALVFTALTLVTGSLWGRPTWGTYWEWDPRLTATAVLFLLLLGHVAVRAAGGDVHGRARRSAVVGLLATVDVPIVRYSVDWWRSLHQPATLSKLDPTIDGLMLFSAFVGIVAFMAAFTWFLLHRFRVAWLEEQVEELSLADAIVERRAEGGRS
;
A
#
# COMPACT_ATOMS: atom_id res chain seq x y z
N MET A 1 -18.47 -39.22 -1.65
CA MET A 1 -17.68 -38.23 -2.43
C MET A 1 -18.54 -36.98 -2.60
N ALA A 2 -18.40 -35.99 -1.71
CA ALA A 2 -19.19 -34.77 -1.76
C ALA A 2 -18.23 -33.57 -1.63
N VAL A 3 -17.94 -32.95 -2.77
CA VAL A 3 -17.12 -31.73 -2.86
C VAL A 3 -17.98 -30.56 -2.38
N VAL A 4 -17.89 -30.25 -1.09
CA VAL A 4 -18.52 -29.05 -0.53
C VAL A 4 -17.62 -27.85 -0.87
N ARG A 5 -18.04 -27.08 -1.87
CA ARG A 5 -17.38 -25.85 -2.32
C ARG A 5 -17.25 -24.84 -1.16
N PRO A 6 -16.04 -24.42 -0.74
CA PRO A 6 -15.82 -23.54 0.41
C PRO A 6 -16.46 -22.14 0.25
N ALA A 7 -16.62 -21.67 -0.99
CA ALA A 7 -17.13 -20.33 -1.30
C ALA A 7 -18.58 -20.06 -0.82
N ARG A 8 -19.44 -21.09 -0.72
CA ARG A 8 -20.83 -20.91 -0.25
C ARG A 8 -20.93 -20.75 1.27
N ARG A 9 -19.95 -21.27 2.04
CA ARG A 9 -19.92 -21.17 3.51
C ARG A 9 -19.45 -19.78 3.95
N VAL A 10 -18.45 -19.22 3.26
CA VAL A 10 -17.96 -17.85 3.46
C VAL A 10 -19.06 -16.82 3.19
N ARG A 11 -19.82 -16.97 2.10
CA ARG A 11 -20.92 -16.03 1.77
C ARG A 11 -22.06 -16.05 2.80
N ARG A 12 -22.36 -17.19 3.40
CA ARG A 12 -23.36 -17.31 4.49
C ARG A 12 -22.84 -16.78 5.83
N LEU A 13 -21.56 -16.97 6.13
CA LEU A 13 -20.92 -16.39 7.32
C LEU A 13 -20.84 -14.86 7.23
N VAL A 14 -20.49 -14.30 6.07
CA VAL A 14 -20.52 -12.85 5.83
C VAL A 14 -21.94 -12.28 5.95
N HIS A 15 -22.97 -13.01 5.52
CA HIS A 15 -24.35 -12.56 5.64
C HIS A 15 -24.89 -12.62 7.09
N ARG A 16 -24.40 -13.55 7.91
CA ARG A 16 -24.65 -13.59 9.38
C ARG A 16 -23.79 -12.57 10.14
N ALA A 17 -22.59 -12.25 9.63
CA ALA A 17 -21.68 -11.28 10.21
C ALA A 17 -22.10 -9.82 10.01
N ARG A 18 -23.14 -9.54 9.20
CA ARG A 18 -23.78 -8.20 9.16
C ARG A 18 -24.26 -7.72 10.54
N HIS A 19 -24.41 -8.63 11.49
CA HIS A 19 -24.74 -8.36 12.89
C HIS A 19 -23.72 -8.95 13.88
N ALA A 20 -22.51 -9.31 13.43
CA ALA A 20 -21.49 -9.84 14.33
C ALA A 20 -21.03 -8.75 15.30
N ALA A 21 -21.33 -9.01 16.56
CA ALA A 21 -20.83 -8.35 17.75
C ALA A 21 -19.30 -8.53 17.85
N VAL A 22 -18.51 -7.56 17.37
CA VAL A 22 -17.06 -7.58 17.51
C VAL A 22 -16.67 -6.84 18.79
N ARG A 23 -15.84 -7.46 19.65
CA ARG A 23 -15.31 -6.79 20.84
C ARG A 23 -14.34 -5.68 20.43
N THR A 24 -14.51 -4.49 20.98
CA THR A 24 -13.57 -3.38 20.81
C THR A 24 -12.33 -3.63 21.66
N ILE A 25 -11.27 -2.87 21.38
CA ILE A 25 -10.06 -2.81 22.22
C ILE A 25 -10.42 -2.45 23.69
N ALA A 26 -11.55 -1.78 23.92
CA ALA A 26 -12.08 -1.43 25.23
C ALA A 26 -13.11 -2.44 25.80
N GLY A 27 -13.29 -3.62 25.18
CA GLY A 27 -14.16 -4.69 25.68
C GLY A 27 -15.66 -4.55 25.36
N GLY A 28 -16.07 -3.52 24.62
CA GLY A 28 -17.47 -3.31 24.22
C GLY A 28 -17.85 -4.09 22.96
N VAL A 29 -19.10 -4.54 22.85
CA VAL A 29 -19.61 -5.23 21.65
C VAL A 29 -20.11 -4.20 20.63
N VAL A 30 -19.50 -4.16 19.44
CA VAL A 30 -19.90 -3.25 18.35
C VAL A 30 -20.39 -4.04 17.14
N THR A 31 -21.55 -3.63 16.60
CA THR A 31 -22.05 -4.11 15.31
C THR A 31 -21.32 -3.37 14.19
N ILE A 32 -20.53 -4.08 13.39
CA ILE A 32 -19.75 -3.45 12.32
C ILE A 32 -20.56 -3.44 11.02
N THR A 33 -21.03 -2.26 10.63
CA THR A 33 -21.76 -2.04 9.38
C THR A 33 -20.86 -1.66 8.20
N GLY A 34 -19.57 -1.38 8.45
CA GLY A 34 -18.56 -1.08 7.44
C GLY A 34 -17.22 -0.64 8.06
N THR A 35 -16.25 -0.32 7.21
CA THR A 35 -14.91 0.14 7.61
C THR A 35 -14.81 1.66 7.78
N GLY A 36 -15.78 2.41 7.24
CA GLY A 36 -15.74 3.87 7.18
C GLY A 36 -16.31 4.58 8.42
N SER A 37 -15.49 5.38 9.09
CA SER A 37 -15.92 6.36 10.10
C SER A 37 -16.26 7.71 9.44
N ARG A 38 -16.85 8.67 10.19
CA ARG A 38 -17.04 10.04 9.69
C ARG A 38 -15.71 10.65 9.20
N ALA A 39 -14.63 10.44 9.95
CA ALA A 39 -13.30 10.93 9.60
C ALA A 39 -12.75 10.28 8.33
N THR A 40 -12.85 8.94 8.19
CA THR A 40 -12.31 8.28 6.99
C THR A 40 -13.15 8.53 5.74
N ARG A 41 -14.46 8.82 5.89
CA ARG A 41 -15.30 9.29 4.78
C ARG A 41 -14.94 10.71 4.37
N ALA A 42 -14.72 11.61 5.32
CA ALA A 42 -14.26 12.97 5.04
C ALA A 42 -12.89 12.96 4.34
N LEU A 43 -11.96 12.12 4.79
CA LEU A 43 -10.67 11.91 4.13
C LEU A 43 -10.84 11.38 2.70
N GLY A 44 -11.77 10.45 2.47
CA GLY A 44 -12.08 9.96 1.13
C GLY A 44 -12.60 11.05 0.19
N VAL A 45 -13.56 11.86 0.66
CA VAL A 45 -14.08 13.01 -0.10
C VAL A 45 -12.97 14.01 -0.40
N LEU A 46 -12.13 14.35 0.60
CA LEU A 46 -10.98 15.22 0.41
C LEU A 46 -10.00 14.66 -0.62
N THR A 47 -9.70 13.36 -0.55
CA THR A 47 -8.81 12.67 -1.50
C THR A 47 -9.35 12.79 -2.93
N LEU A 48 -10.64 12.53 -3.14
CA LEU A 48 -11.27 12.66 -4.46
C LEU A 48 -11.26 14.12 -4.96
N ALA A 49 -11.53 15.09 -4.09
CA ALA A 49 -11.45 16.50 -4.42
C ALA A 49 -10.03 16.94 -4.80
N LEU A 50 -9.01 16.44 -4.08
CA LEU A 50 -7.60 16.68 -4.39
C LEU A 50 -7.20 16.07 -5.74
N PHE A 51 -7.68 14.89 -6.09
CA PHE A 51 -7.45 14.31 -7.42
C PHE A 51 -8.16 15.08 -8.53
N ALA A 52 -9.39 15.57 -8.30
CA ALA A 52 -10.08 16.42 -9.26
C ALA A 52 -9.33 17.74 -9.47
N LEU A 53 -8.84 18.34 -8.37
CA LEU A 53 -8.01 19.54 -8.43
C LEU A 53 -6.68 19.27 -9.15
N LEU A 54 -6.01 18.16 -8.85
CA LEU A 54 -4.78 17.74 -9.54
C LEU A 54 -5.02 17.55 -11.04
N ALA A 55 -6.14 16.95 -11.44
CA ALA A 55 -6.47 16.78 -12.86
C ALA A 55 -6.66 18.14 -13.54
N LEU A 56 -7.38 19.07 -12.91
CA LEU A 56 -7.55 20.43 -13.44
C LEU A 56 -6.21 21.16 -13.54
N LEU A 57 -5.45 21.22 -12.45
CA LEU A 57 -4.19 21.96 -12.40
C LEU A 57 -3.13 21.31 -13.30
N GLY A 58 -2.88 20.02 -13.15
CA GLY A 58 -1.80 19.30 -13.82
C GLY A 58 -2.09 18.89 -15.27
N LEU A 59 -3.34 18.58 -15.62
CA LEU A 59 -3.67 18.10 -16.97
C LEU A 59 -4.30 19.15 -17.89
N VAL A 60 -4.87 20.22 -17.32
CA VAL A 60 -5.55 21.27 -18.10
C VAL A 60 -4.81 22.60 -18.03
N LEU A 61 -4.54 23.09 -16.82
CA LEU A 61 -4.05 24.47 -16.63
C LEU A 61 -2.52 24.58 -16.67
N SER A 62 -1.80 23.54 -16.29
CA SER A 62 -0.34 23.57 -16.27
C SER A 62 0.20 23.74 -17.68
N PRO A 63 1.12 24.71 -17.89
CA PRO A 63 1.77 24.88 -19.18
C PRO A 63 2.67 23.69 -19.51
N PRO A 64 2.99 23.48 -20.80
CA PRO A 64 4.05 22.56 -21.21
C PRO A 64 5.41 23.02 -20.67
N ASP A 65 6.24 22.07 -20.27
CA ASP A 65 7.60 22.35 -19.82
C ASP A 65 8.51 22.71 -21.01
N ALA A 66 9.51 23.57 -20.78
CA ALA A 66 10.40 24.06 -21.83
C ALA A 66 11.24 22.94 -22.49
N ALA A 67 11.65 21.92 -21.73
CA ALA A 67 12.43 20.79 -22.23
C ALA A 67 11.56 19.57 -22.55
N MET A 68 10.53 19.33 -21.75
CA MET A 68 9.73 18.10 -21.80
C MET A 68 8.40 18.25 -22.55
N GLY A 69 7.98 19.48 -22.85
CA GLY A 69 6.68 19.76 -23.44
C GLY A 69 5.54 19.19 -22.60
N GLU A 70 4.58 18.56 -23.26
CA GLU A 70 3.41 17.93 -22.61
C GLU A 70 3.76 16.71 -21.73
N ALA A 71 4.97 16.13 -21.87
CA ALA A 71 5.37 14.98 -21.06
C ALA A 71 5.46 15.32 -19.56
N VAL A 72 5.56 16.61 -19.20
CA VAL A 72 5.49 17.09 -17.82
C VAL A 72 4.20 16.66 -17.09
N ARG A 73 3.12 16.39 -17.81
CA ARG A 73 1.87 15.92 -17.19
C ARG A 73 2.04 14.56 -16.49
N LEU A 74 2.95 13.72 -16.98
CA LEU A 74 3.30 12.45 -16.33
C LEU A 74 4.02 12.68 -15.00
N PHE A 75 4.78 13.78 -14.85
CA PHE A 75 5.47 14.11 -13.59
C PHE A 75 4.49 14.29 -12.43
N TYR A 76 3.33 14.89 -12.65
CA TYR A 76 2.31 15.12 -11.63
C TYR A 76 1.65 13.83 -11.10
N VAL A 77 1.88 12.70 -11.76
CA VAL A 77 1.38 11.38 -11.37
C VAL A 77 2.52 10.47 -10.92
N HIS A 78 3.57 10.38 -11.73
CA HIS A 78 4.70 9.48 -11.52
C HIS A 78 5.44 9.78 -10.20
N VAL A 79 5.81 11.04 -9.96
CA VAL A 79 6.60 11.41 -8.78
C VAL A 79 5.79 11.24 -7.49
N PRO A 80 4.54 11.73 -7.40
CA PRO A 80 3.69 11.45 -6.24
C PRO A 80 3.45 9.95 -6.01
N ALA A 81 3.27 9.14 -7.06
CA ALA A 81 3.14 7.69 -6.93
C ALA A 81 4.41 7.03 -6.35
N ALA A 82 5.60 7.45 -6.81
CA ALA A 82 6.87 6.97 -6.27
C ALA A 82 7.02 7.32 -4.78
N LEU A 83 6.64 8.54 -4.38
CA LEU A 83 6.68 8.97 -2.98
C LEU A 83 5.67 8.20 -2.11
N ALA A 84 4.45 7.96 -2.60
CA ALA A 84 3.46 7.14 -1.91
C ALA A 84 3.92 5.67 -1.75
N SER A 85 4.61 5.12 -2.76
CA SER A 85 5.28 3.82 -2.66
C SER A 85 6.30 3.80 -1.52
N TYR A 86 7.21 4.79 -1.46
CA TYR A 86 8.20 4.90 -0.38
C TYR A 86 7.57 5.09 1.00
N ALA A 87 6.49 5.86 1.10
CA ALA A 87 5.74 5.99 2.35
C ALA A 87 5.16 4.64 2.81
N GLY A 88 4.59 3.86 1.90
CA GLY A 88 4.13 2.50 2.18
C GLY A 88 5.26 1.58 2.63
N ILE A 89 6.41 1.64 1.96
CA ILE A 89 7.58 0.82 2.33
C ILE A 89 8.16 1.24 3.69
N ALA A 90 8.10 2.52 4.04
CA ALA A 90 8.52 3.00 5.36
C ALA A 90 7.61 2.44 6.47
N VAL A 91 6.29 2.44 6.26
CA VAL A 91 5.32 1.84 7.20
C VAL A 91 5.49 0.32 7.26
N LEU A 92 5.72 -0.35 6.12
CA LEU A 92 6.05 -1.78 6.05
C LEU A 92 7.30 -2.12 6.87
N GLY A 93 8.39 -1.37 6.68
CA GLY A 93 9.63 -1.55 7.41
C GLY A 93 9.44 -1.37 8.91
N PHE A 94 8.78 -0.28 9.31
CA PHE A 94 8.47 0.00 10.71
C PHE A 94 7.61 -1.11 11.34
N GLY A 95 6.51 -1.51 10.69
CA GLY A 95 5.65 -2.61 11.16
C GLY A 95 6.41 -3.93 11.25
N SER A 96 7.31 -4.21 10.31
CA SER A 96 8.16 -5.41 10.32
C SER A 96 9.13 -5.42 11.50
N VAL A 97 9.82 -4.30 11.77
CA VAL A 97 10.69 -4.16 12.95
C VAL A 97 9.88 -4.34 14.23
N MET A 98 8.74 -3.66 14.35
CA MET A 98 7.89 -3.70 15.53
C MET A 98 7.32 -5.10 15.77
N TYR A 99 6.94 -5.83 14.71
CA TYR A 99 6.55 -7.24 14.84
C TYR A 99 7.71 -8.10 15.35
N LEU A 100 8.91 -7.98 14.78
CA LEU A 100 10.05 -8.81 15.20
C LEU A 100 10.45 -8.54 16.67
N TRP A 101 10.30 -7.29 17.13
CA TRP A 101 10.56 -6.90 18.51
C TRP A 101 9.44 -7.30 19.47
N LYS A 102 8.20 -6.84 19.22
CA LYS A 102 7.07 -6.99 20.15
C LYS A 102 6.30 -8.30 19.98
N ARG A 103 6.48 -8.99 18.85
CA ARG A 103 5.76 -10.22 18.46
C ARG A 103 4.23 -10.11 18.44
N SER A 104 3.72 -8.87 18.34
CA SER A 104 2.28 -8.59 18.23
C SER A 104 1.84 -8.64 16.77
N LEU A 105 0.80 -9.43 16.49
CA LEU A 105 0.22 -9.59 15.15
C LEU A 105 -0.36 -8.30 14.58
N THR A 106 -0.74 -7.34 15.43
CA THR A 106 -1.16 -6.00 15.00
C THR A 106 -0.09 -5.30 14.14
N TRP A 107 1.19 -5.45 14.50
CA TRP A 107 2.29 -4.87 13.72
C TRP A 107 2.52 -5.60 12.40
N ASP A 108 2.30 -6.92 12.38
CA ASP A 108 2.32 -7.72 11.15
C ASP A 108 1.17 -7.33 10.21
N LEU A 109 -0.04 -7.11 10.75
CA LEU A 109 -1.18 -6.62 9.97
C LEU A 109 -0.92 -5.22 9.38
N LEU A 110 -0.31 -4.32 10.15
CA LEU A 110 0.08 -2.99 9.66
C LEU A 110 1.10 -3.11 8.53
N ALA A 111 2.14 -3.93 8.71
CA ALA A 111 3.17 -4.16 7.71
C ALA A 111 2.56 -4.72 6.41
N ALA A 112 1.70 -5.73 6.52
CA ALA A 112 1.04 -6.34 5.38
C ALA A 112 0.12 -5.38 4.62
N ALA A 113 -0.70 -4.60 5.34
CA ALA A 113 -1.56 -3.60 4.73
C ALA A 113 -0.75 -2.55 3.97
N ALA A 114 0.37 -2.11 4.55
CA ALA A 114 1.28 -1.17 3.90
C ALA A 114 1.98 -1.77 2.68
N ALA A 115 2.40 -3.04 2.73
CA ALA A 115 3.02 -3.74 1.60
C ALA A 115 2.10 -3.85 0.38
N GLU A 116 0.83 -4.21 0.59
CA GLU A 116 -0.14 -4.30 -0.52
C GLU A 116 -0.36 -2.95 -1.21
N ILE A 117 -0.41 -1.86 -0.44
CA ILE A 117 -0.62 -0.52 -0.99
C ILE A 117 0.66 -0.01 -1.66
N ALA A 118 1.82 -0.25 -1.03
CA ALA A 118 3.11 0.04 -1.63
C ALA A 118 3.26 -0.66 -2.97
N LEU A 119 2.91 -1.97 -3.06
CA LEU A 119 2.95 -2.75 -4.30
C LEU A 119 2.16 -2.08 -5.43
N VAL A 120 0.94 -1.58 -5.15
CA VAL A 120 0.11 -0.89 -6.13
C VAL A 120 0.77 0.42 -6.59
N PHE A 121 1.31 1.22 -5.67
CA PHE A 121 2.00 2.46 -6.04
C PHE A 121 3.33 2.22 -6.75
N THR A 122 4.09 1.18 -6.40
CA THR A 122 5.30 0.78 -7.12
C THR A 122 4.95 0.30 -8.54
N ALA A 123 3.88 -0.47 -8.71
CA ALA A 123 3.39 -0.87 -10.03
C ALA A 123 3.00 0.35 -10.87
N LEU A 124 2.25 1.29 -10.28
CA LEU A 124 1.88 2.55 -10.93
C LEU A 124 3.12 3.37 -11.30
N THR A 125 4.13 3.40 -10.44
CA THR A 125 5.42 4.07 -10.69
C THR A 125 6.14 3.44 -11.88
N LEU A 126 6.21 2.11 -11.97
CA LEU A 126 6.82 1.40 -13.10
C LEU A 126 6.07 1.67 -14.41
N VAL A 127 4.73 1.60 -14.40
CA VAL A 127 3.90 1.85 -15.59
C VAL A 127 4.06 3.30 -16.05
N THR A 128 3.88 4.27 -15.15
CA THR A 128 3.99 5.69 -15.50
C THR A 128 5.42 6.08 -15.87
N GLY A 129 6.42 5.47 -15.24
CA GLY A 129 7.83 5.66 -15.57
C GLY A 129 8.17 5.09 -16.95
N SER A 130 7.62 3.93 -17.30
CA SER A 130 7.76 3.35 -18.64
C SER A 130 7.12 4.23 -19.71
N LEU A 131 5.91 4.74 -19.46
CA LEU A 131 5.24 5.69 -20.35
C LEU A 131 6.02 6.99 -20.53
N TRP A 132 6.73 7.43 -19.49
CA TRP A 132 7.62 8.59 -19.53
C TRP A 132 8.93 8.27 -20.28
N GLY A 133 9.49 7.07 -20.11
CA GLY A 133 10.70 6.66 -20.83
C GLY A 133 10.58 6.82 -22.35
N ARG A 134 9.40 6.56 -22.94
CA ARG A 134 9.20 6.63 -24.39
C ARG A 134 9.48 8.01 -25.00
N PRO A 135 8.86 9.13 -24.56
CA PRO A 135 9.19 10.45 -25.07
C PRO A 135 10.57 10.98 -24.64
N THR A 136 11.15 10.49 -23.53
CA THR A 136 12.43 11.02 -23.02
C THR A 136 13.66 10.29 -23.57
N TRP A 137 13.60 8.96 -23.72
CA TRP A 137 14.72 8.11 -24.13
C TRP A 137 14.44 7.29 -25.40
N GLY A 138 13.24 7.41 -25.97
CA GLY A 138 12.86 6.65 -27.17
C GLY A 138 12.46 5.20 -26.91
N THR A 139 12.38 4.75 -25.66
CA THR A 139 12.02 3.35 -25.30
C THR A 139 11.22 3.29 -24.00
N TYR A 140 10.41 2.25 -23.84
CA TYR A 140 9.60 2.01 -22.64
C TYR A 140 10.40 1.40 -21.48
N TRP A 141 11.57 0.83 -21.76
CA TRP A 141 12.41 0.19 -20.77
C TRP A 141 13.88 0.26 -21.17
N GLU A 142 14.73 0.50 -20.18
CA GLU A 142 16.17 0.32 -20.22
C GLU A 142 16.61 -0.36 -18.94
N TRP A 143 17.71 -1.10 -19.00
CA TRP A 143 18.36 -1.70 -17.82
C TRP A 143 19.19 -0.67 -17.04
N ASP A 144 18.61 0.50 -16.84
CA ASP A 144 19.16 1.58 -16.02
C ASP A 144 19.17 1.16 -14.52
N PRO A 145 20.17 1.59 -13.73
CA PRO A 145 20.26 1.24 -12.32
C PRO A 145 19.00 1.56 -11.50
N ARG A 146 18.37 2.72 -11.71
CA ARG A 146 17.15 3.10 -10.97
C ARG A 146 15.97 2.27 -11.40
N LEU A 147 15.77 2.09 -12.70
CA LEU A 147 14.66 1.29 -13.25
C LEU A 147 14.77 -0.15 -12.75
N THR A 148 15.96 -0.73 -12.86
CA THR A 148 16.24 -2.10 -12.43
C THR A 148 16.02 -2.27 -10.93
N ALA A 149 16.56 -1.37 -10.10
CA ALA A 149 16.33 -1.42 -8.65
C ALA A 149 14.84 -1.26 -8.31
N THR A 150 14.10 -0.38 -9.01
CA THR A 150 12.65 -0.23 -8.80
C THR A 150 11.87 -1.50 -9.19
N ALA A 151 12.30 -2.23 -10.23
CA ALA A 151 11.72 -3.52 -10.58
C ALA A 151 12.03 -4.60 -9.53
N VAL A 152 13.25 -4.61 -8.97
CA VAL A 152 13.61 -5.48 -7.84
C VAL A 152 12.73 -5.15 -6.63
N LEU A 153 12.56 -3.87 -6.29
CA LEU A 153 11.66 -3.42 -5.22
C LEU A 153 10.23 -3.93 -5.42
N PHE A 154 9.70 -3.84 -6.64
CA PHE A 154 8.38 -4.37 -6.99
C PHE A 154 8.30 -5.88 -6.76
N LEU A 155 9.31 -6.65 -7.18
CA LEU A 155 9.37 -8.09 -6.97
C LEU A 155 9.50 -8.46 -5.48
N LEU A 156 10.23 -7.68 -4.68
CA LEU A 156 10.32 -7.87 -3.23
C LEU A 156 8.96 -7.64 -2.55
N LEU A 157 8.22 -6.61 -2.95
CA LEU A 157 6.86 -6.36 -2.47
C LEU A 157 5.89 -7.47 -2.89
N LEU A 158 5.99 -7.94 -4.13
CA LEU A 158 5.19 -9.08 -4.61
C LEU A 158 5.53 -10.35 -3.83
N GLY A 159 6.81 -10.58 -3.56
CA GLY A 159 7.31 -11.67 -2.73
C GLY A 159 6.79 -11.59 -1.29
N HIS A 160 6.71 -10.40 -0.71
CA HIS A 160 6.11 -10.21 0.62
C HIS A 160 4.64 -10.66 0.64
N VAL A 161 3.84 -10.21 -0.33
CA VAL A 161 2.42 -10.59 -0.46
C VAL A 161 2.29 -12.10 -0.69
N ALA A 162 3.15 -12.68 -1.53
CA ALA A 162 3.15 -14.12 -1.82
C ALA A 162 3.51 -14.98 -0.58
N VAL A 163 4.52 -14.59 0.19
CA VAL A 163 4.90 -15.27 1.45
C VAL A 163 3.77 -15.24 2.46
N ARG A 164 3.03 -14.13 2.51
CA ARG A 164 1.85 -14.00 3.37
C ARG A 164 0.68 -14.85 2.88
N ALA A 165 0.55 -15.07 1.58
CA ALA A 165 -0.47 -15.97 1.02
C ALA A 165 -0.14 -17.46 1.22
N ALA A 166 1.13 -17.83 1.45
CA ALA A 166 1.62 -19.21 1.50
C ALA A 166 1.14 -20.06 2.70
N GLY A 167 0.23 -19.56 3.54
CA GLY A 167 -0.34 -20.30 4.68
C GLY A 167 0.68 -20.66 5.77
N GLY A 168 0.33 -21.68 6.58
CA GLY A 168 1.15 -22.18 7.69
C GLY A 168 0.95 -21.43 9.01
N ASP A 169 1.81 -21.73 9.99
CA ASP A 169 1.81 -21.12 11.32
C ASP A 169 1.81 -19.58 11.24
N VAL A 170 0.96 -18.95 12.04
CA VAL A 170 0.69 -17.50 11.99
C VAL A 170 1.97 -16.71 12.30
N HIS A 171 2.69 -17.08 13.36
CA HIS A 171 3.91 -16.38 13.75
C HIS A 171 5.09 -16.65 12.82
N GLY A 172 5.20 -17.88 12.31
CA GLY A 172 6.17 -18.25 11.30
C GLY A 172 5.97 -17.48 9.99
N ARG A 173 4.71 -17.37 9.53
CA ARG A 173 4.33 -16.57 8.36
C ARG A 173 4.65 -15.09 8.58
N ALA A 174 4.25 -14.52 9.70
CA ALA A 174 4.52 -13.12 10.02
C ALA A 174 6.03 -12.82 10.11
N ARG A 175 6.82 -13.75 10.67
CA ARG A 175 8.29 -13.62 10.72
C ARG A 175 8.92 -13.63 9.34
N ARG A 176 8.54 -14.57 8.47
CA ARG A 176 9.05 -14.62 7.09
C ARG A 176 8.64 -13.37 6.30
N SER A 177 7.39 -12.94 6.45
CA SER A 177 6.87 -11.73 5.79
C SER A 177 7.64 -10.48 6.24
N ALA A 178 7.88 -10.32 7.55
CA ALA A 178 8.64 -9.22 8.11
C ALA A 178 10.08 -9.17 7.56
N VAL A 179 10.75 -10.32 7.42
CA VAL A 179 12.10 -10.37 6.82
C VAL A 179 12.07 -9.87 5.37
N VAL A 180 11.13 -10.35 4.54
CA VAL A 180 10.99 -9.87 3.16
C VAL A 180 10.63 -8.38 3.11
N GLY A 181 9.80 -7.91 4.03
CA GLY A 181 9.46 -6.50 4.18
C GLY A 181 10.69 -5.62 4.44
N LEU A 182 11.59 -6.07 5.33
CA LEU A 182 12.85 -5.36 5.61
C LEU A 182 13.81 -5.38 4.42
N LEU A 183 13.86 -6.46 3.64
CA LEU A 183 14.64 -6.49 2.40
C LEU A 183 14.14 -5.44 1.40
N ALA A 184 12.82 -5.31 1.24
CA ALA A 184 12.23 -4.23 0.43
C ALA A 184 12.57 -2.83 0.98
N THR A 185 12.58 -2.65 2.31
CA THR A 185 12.96 -1.38 2.94
C THR A 185 14.43 -1.02 2.69
N VAL A 186 15.35 -2.00 2.71
CA VAL A 186 16.77 -1.79 2.41
C VAL A 186 17.02 -1.42 0.94
N ASP A 187 16.16 -1.90 0.03
CA ASP A 187 16.26 -1.58 -1.39
C ASP A 187 15.87 -0.12 -1.70
N VAL A 188 15.05 0.54 -0.87
CA VAL A 188 14.66 1.95 -1.08
C VAL A 188 15.86 2.91 -1.16
N PRO A 189 16.83 2.89 -0.22
CA PRO A 189 18.08 3.62 -0.37
C PRO A 189 18.82 3.33 -1.69
N ILE A 190 18.84 2.08 -2.14
CA ILE A 190 19.48 1.68 -3.39
C ILE A 190 18.77 2.36 -4.57
N VAL A 191 17.44 2.31 -4.63
CA VAL A 191 16.67 3.00 -5.68
C VAL A 191 16.90 4.52 -5.62
N ARG A 192 16.90 5.13 -4.43
CA ARG A 192 17.07 6.58 -4.27
C ARG A 192 18.43 7.04 -4.79
N TYR A 193 19.51 6.44 -4.29
CA TYR A 193 20.88 6.82 -4.58
C TYR A 193 21.46 6.17 -5.84
N SER A 194 20.71 5.31 -6.52
CA SER A 194 21.13 4.68 -7.79
C SER A 194 21.63 5.68 -8.85
N VAL A 195 21.06 6.88 -8.89
CA VAL A 195 21.48 7.95 -9.83
C VAL A 195 22.78 8.63 -9.44
N ASP A 196 23.16 8.56 -8.17
CA ASP A 196 24.40 9.15 -7.65
C ASP A 196 25.53 8.11 -7.64
N TRP A 197 25.20 6.83 -7.41
CA TRP A 197 26.17 5.74 -7.32
C TRP A 197 26.60 5.18 -8.66
N TRP A 198 25.73 5.21 -9.68
CA TRP A 198 26.02 4.66 -11.01
C TRP A 198 25.73 5.65 -12.13
N ARG A 199 26.31 5.36 -13.30
CA ARG A 199 25.98 6.07 -14.53
C ARG A 199 24.55 5.72 -14.94
N SER A 200 23.62 6.61 -14.62
CA SER A 200 22.20 6.45 -14.88
C SER A 200 21.74 7.39 -16.00
N LEU A 201 20.81 6.92 -16.82
CA LEU A 201 20.03 7.74 -17.76
C LEU A 201 18.98 8.57 -17.02
N HIS A 202 18.61 8.16 -15.81
CA HIS A 202 17.59 8.81 -15.03
C HIS A 202 18.10 10.11 -14.41
N GLN A 203 17.36 11.19 -14.64
CA GLN A 203 17.68 12.49 -14.08
C GLN A 203 17.71 12.48 -12.53
N PRO A 204 18.59 13.29 -11.90
CA PRO A 204 18.55 13.57 -10.47
C PRO A 204 17.22 14.18 -10.04
N ALA A 205 16.92 14.12 -8.74
CA ALA A 205 15.60 14.55 -8.26
C ALA A 205 15.40 16.08 -8.34
N THR A 206 14.31 16.46 -9.01
CA THR A 206 13.89 17.85 -9.26
C THR A 206 13.50 18.60 -7.99
N LEU A 207 12.73 17.95 -7.11
CA LEU A 207 12.13 18.56 -5.92
C LEU A 207 13.05 18.59 -4.68
N SER A 208 14.20 17.91 -4.71
CA SER A 208 15.13 17.89 -3.58
C SER A 208 16.21 18.98 -3.64
N LYS A 209 16.12 19.89 -4.62
CA LYS A 209 17.03 21.04 -4.75
C LYS A 209 16.47 22.23 -3.95
N LEU A 210 17.36 23.01 -3.33
CA LEU A 210 16.98 24.26 -2.65
C LEU A 210 16.37 25.28 -3.63
N ASP A 211 16.76 25.19 -4.90
CA ASP A 211 16.17 25.90 -6.03
C ASP A 211 15.64 24.86 -7.04
N PRO A 212 14.35 24.48 -6.96
CA PRO A 212 13.77 23.49 -7.86
C PRO A 212 13.68 24.06 -9.28
N THR A 213 14.04 23.27 -10.28
CA THR A 213 14.01 23.69 -11.69
C THR A 213 12.59 23.77 -12.28
N ILE A 214 11.56 23.68 -11.45
CA ILE A 214 10.15 23.86 -11.79
C ILE A 214 9.57 24.92 -10.86
N ASP A 215 8.78 25.84 -11.38
CA ASP A 215 8.25 26.97 -10.64
C ASP A 215 6.74 27.19 -10.93
N GLY A 216 6.18 28.23 -10.29
CA GLY A 216 4.81 28.68 -10.51
C GLY A 216 3.76 27.57 -10.43
N LEU A 217 2.88 27.53 -11.44
CA LEU A 217 1.77 26.59 -11.50
C LEU A 217 2.23 25.13 -11.63
N MET A 218 3.38 24.88 -12.25
CA MET A 218 3.93 23.53 -12.38
C MET A 218 4.35 22.99 -11.00
N LEU A 219 5.09 23.78 -10.23
CA LEU A 219 5.50 23.41 -8.87
C LEU A 219 4.29 23.25 -7.95
N PHE A 220 3.32 24.18 -8.02
CA PHE A 220 2.09 24.08 -7.24
C PHE A 220 1.29 22.80 -7.57
N SER A 221 1.13 22.49 -8.86
CA SER A 221 0.47 21.26 -9.31
C SER A 221 1.18 20.01 -8.80
N ALA A 222 2.52 20.02 -8.78
CA ALA A 222 3.32 18.92 -8.23
C ALA A 222 3.04 18.71 -6.73
N PHE A 223 3.02 19.78 -5.93
CA PHE A 223 2.69 19.68 -4.50
C PHE A 223 1.27 19.20 -4.25
N VAL A 224 0.29 19.69 -5.01
CA VAL A 224 -1.09 19.17 -4.95
C VAL A 224 -1.10 17.67 -5.27
N GLY A 225 -0.31 17.24 -6.24
CA GLY A 225 -0.13 15.82 -6.56
C GLY A 225 0.41 15.01 -5.39
N ILE A 226 1.49 15.48 -4.75
CA ILE A 226 2.05 14.83 -3.56
C ILE A 226 1.00 14.70 -2.45
N VAL A 227 0.29 15.79 -2.14
CA VAL A 227 -0.74 15.79 -1.10
C VAL A 227 -1.90 14.85 -1.46
N ALA A 228 -2.35 14.82 -2.72
CA ALA A 228 -3.40 13.93 -3.20
C ALA A 228 -3.02 12.45 -3.04
N PHE A 229 -1.81 12.07 -3.48
CA PHE A 229 -1.32 10.69 -3.40
C PHE A 229 -1.03 10.26 -1.97
N MET A 230 -0.52 11.15 -1.12
CA MET A 230 -0.31 10.85 0.30
C MET A 230 -1.65 10.70 1.04
N ALA A 231 -2.65 11.54 0.75
CA ALA A 231 -4.00 11.39 1.27
C ALA A 231 -4.62 10.05 0.82
N ALA A 232 -4.44 9.67 -0.44
CA ALA A 232 -4.88 8.39 -0.98
C ALA A 232 -4.20 7.21 -0.28
N PHE A 233 -2.87 7.25 -0.13
CA PHE A 233 -2.10 6.25 0.61
C PHE A 233 -2.64 6.08 2.04
N THR A 234 -2.79 7.17 2.79
CA THR A 234 -3.33 7.13 4.15
C THR A 234 -4.74 6.57 4.17
N TRP A 235 -5.60 6.99 3.25
CA TRP A 235 -6.98 6.54 3.17
C TRP A 235 -7.07 5.03 2.90
N PHE A 236 -6.30 4.53 1.94
CA PHE A 236 -6.22 3.10 1.62
C PHE A 236 -5.63 2.30 2.80
N LEU A 237 -4.58 2.80 3.45
CA LEU A 237 -3.93 2.12 4.56
C LEU A 237 -4.89 1.92 5.73
N LEU A 238 -5.62 2.97 6.10
CA LEU A 238 -6.61 2.91 7.18
C LEU A 238 -7.68 1.86 6.88
N HIS A 239 -8.22 1.83 5.65
CA HIS A 239 -9.25 0.86 5.29
C HIS A 239 -8.69 -0.56 5.20
N ARG A 240 -7.51 -0.75 4.58
CA ARG A 240 -6.92 -2.07 4.41
C ARG A 240 -6.52 -2.70 5.74
N PHE A 241 -5.90 -1.92 6.62
CA PHE A 241 -5.59 -2.34 7.98
C PHE A 241 -6.86 -2.67 8.76
N ARG A 242 -7.90 -1.83 8.65
CA ARG A 242 -9.19 -2.09 9.31
C ARG A 242 -9.80 -3.40 8.82
N VAL A 243 -9.77 -3.69 7.52
CA VAL A 243 -10.25 -4.98 6.98
C VAL A 243 -9.44 -6.13 7.58
N ALA A 244 -8.11 -6.05 7.54
CA ALA A 244 -7.23 -7.12 8.06
C ALA A 244 -7.48 -7.40 9.56
N TRP A 245 -7.62 -6.34 10.35
CA TRP A 245 -7.94 -6.44 11.77
C TRP A 245 -9.28 -7.13 12.01
N LEU A 246 -10.30 -6.78 11.23
CA LEU A 246 -11.62 -7.37 11.37
C LEU A 246 -11.68 -8.82 10.93
N GLU A 247 -10.91 -9.20 9.91
CA GLU A 247 -10.74 -10.60 9.50
C GLU A 247 -10.16 -11.43 10.65
N GLU A 248 -9.12 -10.94 11.32
CA GLU A 248 -8.51 -11.60 12.48
C GLU A 248 -9.51 -11.74 13.64
N GLN A 249 -10.26 -10.68 13.96
CA GLN A 249 -11.27 -10.72 15.03
C GLN A 249 -12.41 -11.71 14.75
N VAL A 250 -12.83 -11.84 13.49
CA VAL A 250 -13.85 -12.83 13.10
C VAL A 250 -13.32 -14.25 13.22
N GLU A 251 -12.05 -14.48 12.87
CA GLU A 251 -11.41 -15.78 13.01
C GLU A 251 -11.31 -16.20 14.49
N GLU A 252 -10.87 -15.29 15.37
CA GLU A 252 -10.80 -15.52 16.82
C GLU A 252 -12.16 -15.90 17.44
N LEU A 253 -13.22 -15.16 17.10
CA LEU A 253 -14.58 -15.45 17.58
C LEU A 253 -15.06 -16.83 17.08
N SER A 254 -14.81 -17.14 15.81
CA SER A 254 -15.22 -18.44 15.23
C SER A 254 -14.53 -19.63 15.89
N LEU A 255 -13.27 -19.45 16.31
CA LEU A 255 -12.51 -20.45 17.06
C LEU A 255 -13.05 -20.61 18.49
N ALA A 256 -13.38 -19.50 19.16
CA ALA A 256 -13.96 -19.53 20.50
C ALA A 256 -15.31 -20.29 20.52
N ASP A 257 -16.19 -20.01 19.55
CA ASP A 257 -17.47 -20.71 19.40
C ASP A 257 -17.26 -22.22 19.17
N ALA A 258 -16.31 -22.59 18.32
CA ALA A 258 -16.00 -23.99 18.05
C ALA A 258 -15.47 -24.73 19.29
N ILE A 259 -14.66 -24.07 20.13
CA ILE A 259 -14.17 -24.64 21.39
C ILE A 259 -15.32 -24.88 22.37
N VAL A 260 -16.26 -23.93 22.48
CA VAL A 260 -17.44 -24.05 23.35
C VAL A 260 -18.31 -25.22 22.89
N GLU A 261 -18.57 -25.34 21.58
CA GLU A 261 -19.35 -26.44 21.00
C GLU A 261 -18.71 -27.80 21.31
N ARG A 262 -17.38 -27.93 21.11
CA ARG A 262 -16.64 -29.16 21.44
C ARG A 262 -16.68 -29.51 22.93
N ARG A 263 -16.61 -28.53 23.83
CA ARG A 263 -16.73 -28.78 25.28
C ARG A 263 -18.14 -29.24 25.67
N ALA A 264 -19.17 -28.71 25.01
CA ALA A 264 -20.55 -29.13 25.22
C ALA A 264 -20.83 -30.55 24.71
N GLU A 265 -20.16 -30.98 23.63
CA GLU A 265 -20.20 -32.37 23.14
C GLU A 265 -19.55 -33.34 24.15
N GLY A 266 -18.37 -32.98 24.70
CA GLY A 266 -17.64 -33.84 25.64
C GLY A 266 -18.24 -33.93 27.05
N GLY A 267 -19.11 -33.00 27.45
CA GLY A 267 -19.82 -33.04 28.73
C GLY A 267 -21.13 -33.85 28.71
N ARG A 268 -21.51 -34.42 27.57
CA ARG A 268 -22.74 -35.21 27.37
C ARG A 268 -22.51 -36.73 27.30
N SER A 269 -21.27 -37.18 27.53
CA SER A 269 -20.87 -38.58 27.68
C SER A 269 -20.58 -38.91 29.13
#